data_AF-A0A9D4T1M8-F1
#
_entry.id   AF-A0A9D4T1M8-F1
#
_cell.length_a   1.000
_cell.length_b   1.000
_cell.length_c   1.000
_cell.angle_alpha   90.00
_cell.angle_beta   90.00
_cell.angle_gamma   90.00
#
_symmetry.space_group_name_H-M   'P 1'
#
loop_
_entity.id
_entity.type
_entity.pdbx_description
1 polymer ?
#
loop_
_entity_poly.entity_id
_entity_poly.type
_entity_poly.pdbx_seq_one_letter_code
_entity_poly.pdbx_strand_id
1 'polypeptide(L)'
;MDPEERVASVPSVKFPKVPSPPDLTPWERVPVYVTHYERPSKLFLRYNLSDHENECIDSTDYYIEEERQHVYEASIGMYCMVVLPEDSSRQALRALVTDVRRNVAGIQVLADVLYIDEGRTDVVALDCVYPMSDYEARDPCRSVACCMRRIRPTLESSCYDLQRLLDNTVPYYYDAIFYGLSDGGIYESQLSSLVDTELCDLRDGTGWDKEMCKRFLECVTGETLLIETVSSKQGLLHVKLFFYREQRDLQCD
;
A
#
# COMPACT_ATOMS: atom_id res chain seq x y z
N MET A 1 -59.53 18.28 1.53
CA MET A 1 -58.37 18.33 0.60
C MET A 1 -57.16 18.11 1.48
N ASP A 2 -56.65 16.87 1.51
CA ASP A 2 -55.46 16.51 2.27
C ASP A 2 -54.20 16.88 1.48
N PRO A 3 -53.22 17.57 2.07
CA PRO A 3 -51.90 17.71 1.50
C PRO A 3 -51.07 16.50 1.93
N GLU A 4 -51.32 15.34 1.32
CA GLU A 4 -50.35 14.26 1.35
C GLU A 4 -49.18 14.63 0.44
N GLU A 5 -48.23 15.28 1.08
CA GLU A 5 -46.90 15.63 0.64
C GLU A 5 -46.20 14.37 0.07
N ARG A 6 -46.15 14.29 -1.26
CA ARG A 6 -45.33 13.30 -1.96
C ARG A 6 -43.86 13.60 -1.67
N VAL A 7 -43.32 13.00 -0.61
CA VAL A 7 -41.88 12.90 -0.41
C VAL A 7 -41.34 12.03 -1.55
N ALA A 8 -40.84 12.66 -2.60
CA ALA A 8 -40.13 11.98 -3.67
C ALA A 8 -38.93 11.27 -3.04
N SER A 9 -38.94 9.94 -3.04
CA SER A 9 -37.81 9.14 -2.59
C SER A 9 -36.60 9.52 -3.44
N VAL A 10 -35.59 10.12 -2.82
CA VAL A 10 -34.31 10.42 -3.47
C VAL A 10 -33.74 9.09 -3.95
N PRO A 11 -33.47 8.92 -5.26
CA PRO A 11 -32.89 7.67 -5.76
C PRO A 11 -31.56 7.43 -5.05
N SER A 12 -31.41 6.26 -4.42
CA SER A 12 -30.14 5.91 -3.79
C SER A 12 -29.08 5.82 -4.90
N VAL A 13 -28.11 6.73 -4.87
CA VAL A 13 -26.98 6.68 -5.79
C VAL A 13 -26.25 5.36 -5.54
N LYS A 14 -26.31 4.43 -6.51
CA LYS A 14 -25.56 3.19 -6.45
C LYS A 14 -24.15 3.50 -6.93
N PHE A 15 -23.18 3.47 -6.02
CA PHE A 15 -21.78 3.58 -6.39
C PHE A 15 -21.31 2.26 -7.02
N PRO A 16 -20.50 2.32 -8.08
CA PRO A 16 -19.93 1.12 -8.66
C PRO A 16 -19.02 0.43 -7.65
N LYS A 17 -19.00 -0.89 -7.68
CA LYS A 17 -18.09 -1.69 -6.86
C LYS A 17 -16.83 -1.93 -7.67
N VAL A 18 -15.68 -1.58 -7.10
CA VAL A 18 -14.38 -1.95 -7.68
C VAL A 18 -14.08 -3.41 -7.29
N PRO A 19 -13.73 -4.28 -8.25
CA PRO A 19 -13.33 -5.65 -7.97
C PRO A 19 -12.12 -5.70 -7.05
N SER A 20 -12.13 -6.66 -6.13
CA SER A 20 -10.93 -7.00 -5.37
C SER A 20 -9.84 -7.53 -6.32
N PRO A 21 -8.56 -7.28 -6.00
CA PRO A 21 -7.44 -7.89 -6.71
C PRO A 21 -7.58 -9.43 -6.71
N PRO A 22 -7.14 -10.13 -7.76
CA PRO A 22 -7.22 -11.59 -7.82
C PRO A 22 -6.46 -12.22 -6.65
N ASP A 23 -7.04 -13.25 -6.04
CA ASP A 23 -6.44 -13.92 -4.88
C ASP A 23 -5.01 -14.37 -5.19
N LEU A 24 -4.09 -13.98 -4.31
CA LEU A 24 -2.70 -14.41 -4.36
C LEU A 24 -2.58 -15.83 -3.81
N THR A 25 -1.90 -16.72 -4.54
CA THR A 25 -1.59 -18.05 -4.02
C THR A 25 -0.67 -17.91 -2.80
N PRO A 26 -1.08 -18.39 -1.61
CA PRO A 26 -0.21 -18.32 -0.45
C PRO A 26 1.06 -19.12 -0.68
N TRP A 27 2.18 -18.67 -0.08
CA TRP A 27 3.49 -19.34 -0.07
C TRP A 27 4.25 -19.36 -1.40
N GLU A 28 3.67 -18.84 -2.48
CA GLU A 28 4.38 -18.66 -3.75
C GLU A 28 5.17 -17.35 -3.74
N ARG A 29 6.35 -17.37 -4.39
CA ARG A 29 7.11 -16.15 -4.67
C ARG A 29 6.48 -15.46 -5.86
N VAL A 30 6.10 -14.20 -5.65
CA VAL A 30 5.48 -13.36 -6.67
C VAL A 30 6.36 -12.12 -6.85
N PRO A 31 6.74 -11.76 -8.09
CA PRO A 31 7.42 -10.50 -8.33
C PRO A 31 6.46 -9.35 -8.05
N VAL A 32 6.91 -8.39 -7.26
CA VAL A 32 6.14 -7.24 -6.82
C VAL A 32 6.93 -5.94 -6.95
N TYR A 33 6.18 -4.85 -6.98
CA TYR A 33 6.68 -3.49 -6.86
C TYR A 33 6.05 -2.82 -5.62
N VAL A 34 6.84 -2.08 -4.86
CA VAL A 34 6.34 -1.31 -3.70
C VAL A 34 5.79 0.02 -4.21
N THR A 35 4.46 0.17 -4.25
CA THR A 35 3.81 1.40 -4.74
C THR A 35 3.73 2.48 -3.68
N HIS A 36 3.64 2.07 -2.40
CA HIS A 36 3.64 3.00 -1.28
C HIS A 36 4.18 2.32 -0.04
N TYR A 37 4.99 3.04 0.73
CA TYR A 37 5.50 2.60 2.02
C TYR A 37 5.31 3.71 3.05
N GLU A 38 4.62 3.40 4.15
CA GLU A 38 4.54 4.27 5.31
C GLU A 38 5.39 3.72 6.46
N ARG A 39 5.26 2.41 6.73
CA ARG A 39 5.93 1.69 7.83
C ARG A 39 5.84 0.18 7.61
N PRO A 40 6.57 -0.68 8.34
CA PRO A 40 6.51 -2.12 8.12
C PRO A 40 5.11 -2.72 8.29
N SER A 41 4.26 -2.11 9.13
CA SER A 41 2.87 -2.54 9.30
C SER A 41 1.89 -2.00 8.25
N LYS A 42 2.34 -1.11 7.35
CA LYS A 42 1.53 -0.47 6.32
C LYS A 42 2.39 -0.13 5.10
N LEU A 43 2.35 -1.04 4.13
CA LEU A 43 2.91 -0.86 2.80
C LEU A 43 1.92 -1.38 1.75
N PHE A 44 2.11 -0.98 0.51
CA PHE A 44 1.29 -1.40 -0.61
C PHE A 44 2.16 -1.99 -1.71
N LEU A 45 1.73 -3.15 -2.20
CA LEU A 45 2.42 -3.92 -3.22
C LEU A 45 1.55 -4.01 -4.47
N ARG A 46 2.15 -3.78 -5.63
CA ARG A 46 1.60 -4.14 -6.94
C ARG A 46 2.22 -5.47 -7.37
N TYR A 47 1.39 -6.35 -7.90
CA TYR A 47 1.77 -7.68 -8.40
C TYR A 47 1.08 -7.92 -9.75
N ASN A 48 1.35 -9.05 -10.39
CA ASN A 48 0.93 -9.33 -11.78
C ASN A 48 1.47 -8.30 -12.78
N LEU A 49 2.73 -7.91 -12.58
CA LEU A 49 3.44 -7.02 -13.50
C LEU A 49 3.52 -7.71 -14.87
N SER A 50 2.77 -7.21 -15.84
CA SER A 50 2.94 -7.67 -17.23
C SER A 50 4.29 -7.16 -17.76
N ASP A 51 4.89 -7.89 -18.72
CA ASP A 51 6.19 -7.51 -19.30
C ASP A 51 6.21 -6.06 -19.86
N HIS A 52 5.04 -5.51 -20.23
CA HIS A 52 4.88 -4.14 -20.72
C HIS A 52 4.68 -3.07 -19.62
N GLU A 53 4.29 -3.45 -18.40
CA GLU A 53 4.13 -2.52 -17.26
C GLU A 53 5.46 -2.24 -16.54
N ASN A 54 6.50 -3.02 -16.83
CA ASN A 54 7.83 -2.83 -16.26
C ASN A 54 8.54 -1.55 -16.76
N GLU A 55 8.07 -0.96 -17.87
CA GLU A 55 8.66 0.23 -18.51
C GLU A 55 7.90 1.54 -18.22
N CYS A 56 6.64 1.47 -17.76
CA CYS A 56 5.83 2.65 -17.41
C CYS A 56 5.08 2.39 -16.10
N ILE A 57 5.77 2.62 -14.99
CA ILE A 57 5.15 2.67 -13.65
C ILE A 57 4.28 3.92 -13.50
N ASP A 58 4.45 4.87 -14.40
CA ASP A 58 3.78 6.15 -14.41
C ASP A 58 2.62 6.12 -15.40
N SER A 59 1.47 6.62 -14.94
CA SER A 59 0.22 6.81 -15.68
C SER A 59 -0.71 5.60 -15.83
N THR A 60 -1.60 5.46 -14.85
CA THR A 60 -2.97 5.06 -15.23
C THR A 60 -3.61 6.30 -15.84
N ASP A 61 -3.69 6.35 -17.16
CA ASP A 61 -4.18 7.48 -17.95
C ASP A 61 -5.71 7.63 -17.84
N TYR A 62 -6.24 7.90 -16.64
CA TYR A 62 -7.62 8.36 -16.53
C TYR A 62 -7.65 9.87 -16.70
N TYR A 63 -8.58 10.31 -17.56
CA TYR A 63 -8.84 11.72 -17.81
C TYR A 63 -10.30 12.02 -17.51
N ILE A 64 -10.55 13.13 -16.84
CA ILE A 64 -11.91 13.57 -16.54
C ILE A 64 -12.37 14.51 -17.65
N GLU A 65 -13.44 14.11 -18.34
CA GLU A 65 -14.15 14.93 -19.34
C GLU A 65 -14.49 16.31 -18.77
N GLU A 66 -14.43 17.36 -19.60
CA GLU A 66 -14.59 18.75 -19.18
C GLU A 66 -15.96 19.00 -18.53
N GLU A 67 -17.00 18.36 -19.05
CA GLU A 67 -18.38 18.50 -18.64
C GLU A 67 -18.73 17.68 -17.39
N ARG A 68 -17.86 16.75 -16.96
CA ARG A 68 -18.12 15.93 -15.78
C ARG A 68 -18.16 16.83 -14.55
N GLN A 69 -19.20 16.69 -13.75
CA GLN A 69 -19.35 17.47 -12.51
C GLN A 69 -18.66 16.76 -11.35
N HIS A 70 -18.00 17.55 -10.50
CA HIS A 70 -17.49 17.10 -9.21
C HIS A 70 -18.64 16.81 -8.24
N VAL A 71 -18.33 16.15 -7.14
CA VAL A 71 -19.32 15.82 -6.10
C VAL A 71 -19.35 16.89 -5.01
N TYR A 72 -20.55 17.22 -4.54
CA TYR A 72 -20.75 18.12 -3.40
C TYR A 72 -20.95 17.36 -2.08
N GLU A 73 -21.17 16.05 -2.18
CA GLU A 73 -21.35 15.17 -1.03
C GLU A 73 -20.64 13.84 -1.31
N ALA A 74 -19.74 13.46 -0.42
CA ALA A 74 -19.04 12.19 -0.41
C ALA A 74 -19.52 11.34 0.77
N SER A 75 -19.36 10.03 0.62
CA SER A 75 -19.63 9.05 1.68
C SER A 75 -18.38 8.22 1.93
N ILE A 76 -18.12 7.89 3.19
CA ILE A 76 -17.05 6.93 3.54
C ILE A 76 -17.33 5.60 2.84
N GLY A 77 -16.31 5.04 2.19
CA GLY A 77 -16.42 3.83 1.37
C GLY A 77 -16.81 4.10 -0.09
N MET A 78 -17.02 5.36 -0.49
CA MET A 78 -17.30 5.71 -1.88
C MET A 78 -16.02 5.60 -2.73
N TYR A 79 -16.11 4.89 -3.86
CA TYR A 79 -15.08 4.95 -4.91
C TYR A 79 -15.30 6.19 -5.78
N CYS A 80 -14.22 6.91 -6.07
CA CYS A 80 -14.23 8.15 -6.81
C CYS A 80 -13.00 8.30 -7.71
N MET A 81 -13.06 9.30 -8.58
CA MET A 81 -11.90 9.80 -9.32
C MET A 81 -11.44 11.11 -8.66
N VAL A 82 -10.13 11.29 -8.53
CA VAL A 82 -9.53 12.49 -7.95
C VAL A 82 -8.64 13.12 -9.00
N VAL A 83 -8.97 14.35 -9.41
CA VAL A 83 -8.15 15.13 -10.36
C VAL A 83 -6.93 15.68 -9.64
N LEU A 84 -5.76 15.51 -10.26
CA LEU A 84 -4.52 16.06 -9.73
C LEU A 84 -4.47 17.58 -9.97
N PRO A 85 -4.29 18.41 -8.92
CA PRO A 85 -4.38 19.85 -9.02
C PRO A 85 -3.21 20.48 -9.81
N GLU A 86 -2.10 19.75 -9.96
CA GLU A 86 -0.87 20.26 -10.57
C GLU A 86 -0.89 20.21 -12.10
N ASP A 87 -1.89 19.58 -12.71
CA ASP A 87 -1.86 19.28 -14.14
C ASP A 87 -3.07 19.82 -14.90
N SER A 88 -2.81 20.68 -15.87
CA SER A 88 -3.82 21.18 -16.82
C SER A 88 -4.44 20.07 -17.68
N SER A 89 -3.87 18.86 -17.62
CA SER A 89 -4.29 17.67 -18.34
C SER A 89 -5.60 17.06 -17.81
N ARG A 90 -6.11 17.46 -16.63
CA ARG A 90 -7.25 16.79 -15.94
C ARG A 90 -7.00 15.29 -15.72
N GLN A 91 -5.74 14.90 -15.57
CA GLN A 91 -5.37 13.55 -15.17
C GLN A 91 -5.97 13.26 -13.79
N ALA A 92 -6.51 12.05 -13.64
CA ALA A 92 -7.15 11.63 -12.41
C ALA A 92 -6.68 10.25 -11.96
N LEU A 93 -6.77 10.04 -10.65
CA LEU A 93 -6.47 8.77 -10.00
C LEU A 93 -7.74 8.17 -9.41
N ARG A 94 -7.83 6.84 -9.41
CA ARG A 94 -8.91 6.13 -8.72
C ARG A 94 -8.65 6.14 -7.22
N ALA A 95 -9.68 6.45 -6.45
CA ALA A 95 -9.55 6.55 -5.01
C ALA A 95 -10.77 5.99 -4.27
N LEU A 96 -10.58 5.75 -2.98
CA LEU A 96 -11.61 5.38 -2.01
C LEU A 96 -11.69 6.46 -0.95
N VAL A 97 -12.88 7.00 -0.68
CA VAL A 97 -13.11 7.94 0.41
C VAL A 97 -13.03 7.20 1.74
N THR A 98 -12.09 7.61 2.60
CA THR A 98 -11.83 7.01 3.91
C THR A 98 -12.37 7.86 5.06
N ASP A 99 -12.42 9.18 4.90
CA ASP A 99 -13.05 10.10 5.84
C ASP A 99 -13.58 11.34 5.11
N VAL A 100 -14.46 12.09 5.78
CA VAL A 100 -15.09 13.31 5.24
C VAL A 100 -15.06 14.41 6.28
N ARG A 101 -14.43 15.55 5.93
CA ARG A 101 -14.31 16.69 6.83
C ARG A 101 -15.34 17.76 6.51
N ARG A 102 -15.98 18.27 7.56
CA ARG A 102 -17.01 19.30 7.48
C ARG A 102 -16.49 20.62 8.06
N ASN A 103 -16.93 21.74 7.47
CA ASN A 103 -16.69 23.06 8.03
C ASN A 103 -17.63 23.36 9.22
N VAL A 104 -17.51 24.55 9.80
CA VAL A 104 -18.35 25.00 10.95
C VAL A 104 -19.85 25.05 10.64
N ALA A 105 -20.23 25.14 9.36
CA ALA A 105 -21.62 25.12 8.91
C ALA A 105 -22.12 23.69 8.64
N GLY A 106 -21.32 22.66 8.91
CA GLY A 106 -21.67 21.25 8.68
C GLY A 106 -21.57 20.81 7.22
N ILE A 107 -21.04 21.66 6.33
CA ILE A 107 -20.89 21.40 4.90
C ILE A 107 -19.59 20.64 4.68
N GLN A 108 -19.64 19.56 3.89
CA GLN A 108 -18.45 18.81 3.52
C GLN A 108 -17.55 19.67 2.63
N VAL A 109 -16.25 19.70 2.93
CA VAL A 109 -15.28 20.55 2.21
C VAL A 109 -14.06 19.77 1.75
N LEU A 110 -13.64 18.77 2.52
CA LEU A 110 -12.48 17.93 2.22
C LEU A 110 -12.85 16.45 2.40
N ALA A 111 -12.19 15.59 1.66
CA ALA A 111 -12.24 14.14 1.83
C ALA A 111 -10.83 13.59 2.03
N ASP A 112 -10.69 12.67 2.98
CA ASP A 112 -9.48 11.88 3.12
C ASP A 112 -9.62 10.66 2.20
N VAL A 113 -8.70 10.49 1.27
CA VAL A 113 -8.79 9.49 0.20
C VAL A 113 -7.62 8.52 0.25
N LEU A 114 -7.85 7.28 -0.17
CA LEU A 114 -6.85 6.25 -0.46
C LEU A 114 -6.81 6.02 -1.97
N TYR A 115 -5.70 6.33 -2.64
CA TYR A 115 -5.50 6.03 -4.06
C TYR A 115 -5.34 4.52 -4.23
N ILE A 116 -6.36 3.84 -4.76
CA ILE A 116 -6.48 2.37 -4.67
C ILE A 116 -5.46 1.61 -5.54
N ASP A 117 -4.84 2.30 -6.49
CA ASP A 117 -3.83 1.75 -7.39
C ASP A 117 -2.39 1.98 -6.91
N GLU A 118 -2.21 2.83 -5.89
CA GLU A 118 -0.91 3.23 -5.34
C GLU A 118 -0.77 2.89 -3.86
N GLY A 119 -1.86 2.97 -3.09
CA GLY A 119 -1.86 2.80 -1.65
C GLY A 119 -1.55 4.06 -0.83
N ARG A 120 -1.22 5.17 -1.51
CA ARG A 120 -1.01 6.47 -0.88
C ARG A 120 -2.34 7.06 -0.41
N THR A 121 -2.30 7.78 0.71
CA THR A 121 -3.44 8.56 1.22
C THR A 121 -3.20 10.06 1.08
N ASP A 122 -4.27 10.83 0.91
CA ASP A 122 -4.21 12.29 0.78
C ASP A 122 -5.49 12.95 1.28
N VAL A 123 -5.45 14.27 1.48
CA VAL A 123 -6.62 15.11 1.82
C VAL A 123 -6.91 16.03 0.65
N VAL A 124 -8.05 15.81 0.01
CA VAL A 124 -8.42 16.53 -1.21
C VAL A 124 -9.68 17.34 -1.02
N ALA A 125 -9.77 18.48 -1.72
CA ALA A 125 -10.99 19.27 -1.77
C ALA A 125 -12.06 18.57 -2.61
N LEU A 126 -13.33 18.73 -2.24
CA LEU A 126 -14.43 18.04 -2.92
C LEU A 126 -14.62 18.46 -4.38
N ASP A 127 -14.15 19.65 -4.76
CA ASP A 127 -14.12 20.11 -6.16
C ASP A 127 -13.10 19.37 -7.04
N CYS A 128 -12.16 18.64 -6.42
CA CYS A 128 -11.26 17.69 -7.09
C CYS A 128 -11.83 16.27 -7.17
N VAL A 129 -12.96 15.98 -6.53
CA VAL A 129 -13.54 14.63 -6.43
C VAL A 129 -14.69 14.46 -7.42
N TYR A 130 -14.60 13.44 -8.27
CA TYR A 130 -15.57 13.15 -9.32
C TYR A 130 -16.18 11.75 -9.11
N PRO A 131 -17.46 11.54 -9.47
CA PRO A 131 -18.10 10.25 -9.32
C PRO A 131 -17.42 9.22 -10.22
N MET A 132 -17.09 8.03 -9.74
CA MET A 132 -16.51 6.97 -10.59
C MET A 132 -17.57 6.36 -11.52
N SER A 133 -17.21 6.09 -12.78
CA SER A 133 -18.03 5.42 -13.79
C SER A 133 -17.84 3.91 -13.75
N ASP A 134 -18.77 3.17 -14.37
CA ASP A 134 -18.64 1.70 -14.53
C ASP A 134 -17.42 1.29 -15.37
N TYR A 135 -16.92 2.18 -16.24
CA TYR A 135 -15.71 1.94 -17.01
C TYR A 135 -14.46 1.95 -16.12
N GLU A 136 -14.30 3.01 -15.32
CA GLU A 136 -13.17 3.17 -14.39
C GLU A 136 -13.21 2.13 -13.25
N ALA A 137 -14.41 1.73 -12.84
CA ALA A 137 -14.59 0.73 -11.79
C ALA A 137 -14.41 -0.71 -12.28
N ARG A 138 -14.29 -0.95 -13.59
CA ARG A 138 -14.14 -2.30 -14.15
C ARG A 138 -12.83 -2.95 -13.76
N ASP A 139 -11.76 -2.17 -13.69
CA ASP A 139 -10.44 -2.68 -13.38
C ASP A 139 -10.33 -2.99 -11.88
N PRO A 140 -9.72 -4.11 -11.48
CA PRO A 140 -9.43 -4.37 -10.07
C PRO A 140 -8.44 -3.33 -9.52
N CYS A 141 -8.37 -3.19 -8.20
CA CYS A 141 -7.31 -2.38 -7.58
C CYS A 141 -5.93 -2.92 -8.00
N ARG A 142 -5.00 -2.05 -8.39
CA ARG A 142 -3.65 -2.43 -8.81
C ARG A 142 -2.67 -2.60 -7.65
N SER A 143 -3.07 -2.24 -6.44
CA SER A 143 -2.25 -2.40 -5.25
C SER A 143 -3.00 -3.13 -4.14
N VAL A 144 -2.26 -3.87 -3.33
CA VAL A 144 -2.77 -4.55 -2.13
C VAL A 144 -2.08 -4.02 -0.88
N ALA A 145 -2.88 -3.78 0.15
CA ALA A 145 -2.38 -3.43 1.47
C ALA A 145 -1.68 -4.65 2.10
N CYS A 146 -0.47 -4.43 2.59
CA CYS A 146 0.34 -5.47 3.21
C CYS A 146 0.95 -4.98 4.53
N CYS A 147 1.36 -5.94 5.34
CA CYS A 147 2.26 -5.76 6.47
C CYS A 147 3.42 -6.76 6.38
N MET A 148 4.60 -6.35 6.82
CA MET A 148 5.77 -7.21 6.83
C MET A 148 5.68 -8.25 7.95
N ARG A 149 5.77 -9.51 7.56
CA ARG A 149 5.77 -10.66 8.46
C ARG A 149 6.90 -10.57 9.47
N ARG A 150 6.57 -10.77 10.76
CA ARG A 150 7.54 -10.92 11.85
C ARG A 150 8.51 -9.75 12.04
N ILE A 151 8.21 -8.59 11.45
CA ILE A 151 8.95 -7.35 11.67
C ILE A 151 8.12 -6.49 12.61
N ARG A 152 8.65 -6.27 13.83
CA ARG A 152 8.13 -5.23 14.71
C ARG A 152 9.10 -4.06 14.71
N PRO A 153 8.65 -2.86 14.29
CA PRO A 153 9.50 -1.69 14.36
C PRO A 153 9.90 -1.42 15.81
N THR A 154 11.16 -1.04 16.05
CA THR A 154 11.49 -0.42 17.33
C THR A 154 11.05 1.04 17.31
N LEU A 155 10.94 1.68 18.49
CA LEU A 155 10.58 3.10 18.58
C LEU A 155 11.50 4.01 17.73
N GLU A 156 12.74 3.58 17.46
CA GLU A 156 13.74 4.36 16.72
C GLU A 156 13.85 3.99 15.22
N SER A 157 13.53 2.75 14.80
CA SER A 157 13.74 2.27 13.42
C SER A 157 12.52 2.35 12.50
N SER A 158 11.39 2.82 12.99
CA SER A 158 10.11 2.54 12.34
C SER A 158 9.79 3.32 11.06
N CYS A 159 10.46 4.44 10.80
CA CYS A 159 10.04 5.37 9.74
C CYS A 159 11.06 5.54 8.60
N TYR A 160 12.36 5.50 8.90
CA TYR A 160 13.38 6.02 7.96
C TYR A 160 13.96 4.97 6.99
N ASP A 161 13.79 3.68 7.27
CA ASP A 161 14.70 2.68 6.71
C ASP A 161 14.28 2.15 5.34
N LEU A 162 12.97 1.99 5.09
CA LEU A 162 12.46 1.54 3.78
C LEU A 162 11.95 2.70 2.92
N GLN A 163 11.80 3.92 3.47
CA GLN A 163 11.50 5.10 2.66
C GLN A 163 12.62 5.36 1.63
N ARG A 164 13.88 5.05 2.02
CA ARG A 164 15.04 5.08 1.12
C ARG A 164 15.03 4.01 0.01
N LEU A 165 14.23 2.95 0.12
CA LEU A 165 14.03 2.01 -0.99
C LEU A 165 13.20 2.62 -2.12
N LEU A 166 12.41 3.65 -1.83
CA LEU A 166 11.58 4.37 -2.81
C LEU A 166 12.30 5.61 -3.39
N ASP A 167 13.34 6.12 -2.74
CA ASP A 167 14.04 7.36 -3.13
C ASP A 167 14.98 7.23 -4.35
N ASN A 168 15.17 6.02 -4.89
CA ASN A 168 16.02 5.83 -6.07
C ASN A 168 15.19 5.92 -7.34
N THR A 169 15.71 6.63 -8.34
CA THR A 169 15.09 6.89 -9.66
C THR A 169 14.84 5.65 -10.53
N VAL A 170 15.04 4.45 -9.99
CA VAL A 170 14.81 3.18 -10.69
C VAL A 170 13.87 2.34 -9.83
N PRO A 171 12.77 1.82 -10.41
CA PRO A 171 11.90 0.94 -9.66
C PRO A 171 12.62 -0.34 -9.25
N TYR A 172 12.70 -0.57 -7.94
CA TYR A 172 13.17 -1.86 -7.43
C TYR A 172 12.02 -2.86 -7.45
N TYR A 173 12.25 -3.96 -8.14
CA TYR A 173 11.43 -5.16 -8.06
C TYR A 173 11.87 -6.01 -6.88
N TYR A 174 10.89 -6.59 -6.19
CA TYR A 174 11.11 -7.52 -5.08
C TYR A 174 10.39 -8.83 -5.37
N ASP A 175 10.87 -9.92 -4.79
CA ASP A 175 10.03 -11.10 -4.60
C ASP A 175 9.26 -10.94 -3.29
N ALA A 176 7.95 -11.15 -3.32
CA ALA A 176 7.11 -11.26 -2.13
C ALA A 176 6.59 -12.68 -1.97
N ILE A 177 6.57 -13.16 -0.72
CA ILE A 177 5.80 -14.34 -0.33
C ILE A 177 4.62 -13.87 0.51
N PHE A 178 3.41 -14.22 0.09
CA PHE A 178 2.17 -13.90 0.80
C PHE A 178 1.75 -15.09 1.68
N TYR A 179 1.53 -14.85 2.96
CA TYR A 179 1.27 -15.90 3.95
C TYR A 179 -0.21 -16.10 4.25
N GLY A 180 -1.00 -15.04 4.09
CA GLY A 180 -2.42 -15.05 4.35
C GLY A 180 -3.00 -13.64 4.37
N LEU A 181 -4.33 -13.59 4.41
CA LEU A 181 -5.12 -12.37 4.46
C LEU A 181 -5.74 -12.23 5.86
N SER A 182 -5.58 -11.07 6.49
CA SER A 182 -6.28 -10.75 7.74
C SER A 182 -7.76 -10.43 7.49
N ASP A 183 -8.57 -10.42 8.55
CA ASP A 183 -10.00 -10.03 8.48
C ASP A 183 -10.20 -8.60 7.92
N GLY A 184 -9.18 -7.75 8.03
CA GLY A 184 -9.19 -6.39 7.48
C GLY A 184 -8.75 -6.29 6.01
N GLY A 185 -8.51 -7.41 5.33
CA GLY A 185 -8.04 -7.41 3.94
C GLY A 185 -6.58 -7.00 3.77
N ILE A 186 -5.77 -7.06 4.84
CA ILE A 186 -4.33 -6.79 4.81
C ILE A 186 -3.56 -8.10 4.72
N TYR A 187 -2.69 -8.22 3.72
CA TYR A 187 -1.82 -9.38 3.55
C TYR A 187 -0.61 -9.35 4.48
N GLU A 188 -0.25 -10.49 5.05
CA GLU A 188 1.05 -10.67 5.69
C GLU A 188 2.07 -11.13 4.62
N SER A 189 3.11 -10.34 4.39
CA SER A 189 4.10 -10.61 3.34
C SER A 189 5.55 -10.55 3.82
N GLN A 190 6.42 -11.28 3.14
CA GLN A 190 7.88 -11.18 3.31
C GLN A 190 8.49 -10.74 1.99
N LEU A 191 9.23 -9.63 2.00
CA LEU A 191 9.95 -9.12 0.84
C LEU A 191 11.38 -9.62 0.82
N SER A 192 11.86 -10.01 -0.35
CA SER A 192 13.26 -10.29 -0.66
C SER A 192 13.66 -9.51 -1.90
N SER A 193 14.82 -8.83 -1.85
CA SER A 193 15.37 -8.14 -3.02
C SER A 193 15.75 -9.16 -4.10
N LEU A 194 15.46 -8.84 -5.36
CA LEU A 194 15.87 -9.63 -6.53
C LEU A 194 17.36 -9.50 -6.86
N VAL A 195 18.13 -8.78 -6.03
CA VAL A 195 19.59 -8.70 -6.17
C VAL A 195 20.19 -10.08 -5.88
N ASP A 196 20.26 -10.87 -6.95
CA ASP A 196 21.02 -12.09 -7.17
C ASP A 196 21.15 -13.00 -5.95
N THR A 197 20.19 -13.90 -5.79
CA THR A 197 20.43 -15.15 -5.06
C THR A 197 21.59 -15.97 -5.66
N GLU A 198 22.08 -15.64 -6.86
CA GLU A 198 23.32 -16.19 -7.43
C GLU A 198 24.61 -15.63 -6.77
N LEU A 199 24.54 -14.53 -6.02
CA LEU A 199 25.69 -13.99 -5.28
C LEU A 199 26.07 -14.83 -4.03
N CYS A 200 25.29 -15.83 -3.64
CA CYS A 200 25.67 -16.73 -2.53
C CYS A 200 26.82 -17.71 -2.87
N ASP A 201 27.30 -17.73 -4.11
CA ASP A 201 28.55 -18.42 -4.48
C ASP A 201 29.78 -17.50 -4.53
N LEU A 202 29.63 -16.22 -4.16
CA LEU A 202 30.79 -15.35 -4.11
C LEU A 202 31.57 -15.50 -2.81
N ARG A 203 32.88 -15.63 -3.00
CA ARG A 203 33.90 -15.23 -2.03
C ARG A 203 33.86 -13.71 -1.87
N ASP A 204 32.72 -13.15 -1.53
CA ASP A 204 32.62 -11.74 -1.22
C ASP A 204 33.30 -11.53 0.12
N GLY A 205 34.18 -10.54 0.20
CA GLY A 205 34.97 -10.18 1.39
C GLY A 205 34.15 -9.77 2.62
N THR A 206 32.91 -10.24 2.75
CA THR A 206 32.06 -10.21 3.94
C THR A 206 32.66 -11.02 5.08
N GLY A 207 33.45 -12.06 4.77
CA GLY A 207 34.03 -12.98 5.75
C GLY A 207 33.05 -14.04 6.28
N TRP A 208 31.85 -14.13 5.72
CA TRP A 208 30.86 -15.14 6.09
C TRP A 208 31.02 -16.38 5.21
N ASP A 209 31.15 -17.54 5.83
CA ASP A 209 31.15 -18.81 5.10
C ASP A 209 29.72 -19.39 4.99
N LYS A 210 29.57 -20.43 4.14
CA LYS A 210 28.27 -21.09 3.89
C LYS A 210 27.62 -21.61 5.17
N GLU A 211 28.40 -22.04 6.16
CA GLU A 211 27.89 -22.55 7.43
C GLU A 211 27.42 -21.41 8.34
N MET A 212 28.12 -20.27 8.35
CA MET A 212 27.67 -19.06 9.08
C MET A 212 26.36 -18.52 8.51
N CYS A 213 26.23 -18.45 7.19
CA CYS A 213 24.98 -18.06 6.54
C CYS A 213 23.85 -19.03 6.90
N LYS A 214 24.11 -20.34 6.84
CA LYS A 214 23.14 -21.37 7.22
C LYS A 214 22.69 -21.23 8.67
N ARG A 215 23.63 -21.10 9.62
CA ARG A 215 23.31 -20.94 11.05
C ARG A 215 22.56 -19.66 11.33
N PHE A 216 22.93 -18.57 10.68
CA PHE A 216 22.19 -17.33 10.81
C PHE A 216 20.75 -17.50 10.35
N LEU A 217 20.53 -18.09 9.17
CA LEU A 217 19.20 -18.43 8.68
C LEU A 217 18.44 -19.34 9.64
N GLU A 218 19.06 -20.40 10.17
CA GLU A 218 18.43 -21.29 11.17
C GLU A 218 18.03 -20.53 12.44
N CYS A 219 18.84 -19.55 12.87
CA CYS A 219 18.55 -18.73 14.03
C CYS A 219 17.40 -17.74 13.79
N VAL A 220 17.32 -17.12 12.60
CA VAL A 220 16.33 -16.08 12.32
C VAL A 220 15.01 -16.62 11.75
N THR A 221 15.06 -17.78 11.10
CA THR A 221 13.90 -18.38 10.45
C THR A 221 12.95 -18.93 11.50
N GLY A 222 11.69 -18.47 11.47
CA GLY A 222 10.69 -18.90 12.46
C GLY A 222 10.44 -17.85 13.55
N GLU A 223 11.43 -17.01 13.81
CA GLU A 223 11.45 -16.10 14.94
C GLU A 223 10.83 -14.73 14.62
N THR A 224 10.30 -14.06 15.65
CA THR A 224 9.92 -12.64 15.54
C THR A 224 11.11 -11.79 15.91
N LEU A 225 11.52 -10.91 15.00
CA LEU A 225 12.71 -10.09 15.20
C LEU A 225 12.33 -8.62 15.34
N LEU A 226 13.00 -7.94 16.26
CA LEU A 226 13.10 -6.49 16.27
C LEU A 226 14.28 -6.10 15.40
N ILE A 227 14.11 -5.04 14.61
CA ILE A 227 15.13 -4.55 13.70
C ILE A 227 15.50 -3.13 14.12
N GLU A 228 16.78 -2.86 14.30
CA GLU A 228 17.33 -1.51 14.50
C GLU A 228 18.30 -1.23 13.35
N THR A 229 18.03 -0.20 12.56
CA THR A 229 18.97 0.20 11.52
C THR A 229 20.11 0.99 12.12
N VAL A 230 21.33 0.54 11.82
CA VAL A 230 22.57 1.12 12.33
C VAL A 230 23.11 2.15 11.35
N SER A 231 23.08 1.84 10.06
CA SER A 231 23.57 2.72 9.00
C SER A 231 23.08 2.29 7.61
N SER A 232 23.35 3.12 6.60
CA SER A 232 23.18 2.76 5.20
C SER A 232 24.45 3.12 4.42
N LYS A 233 24.92 2.22 3.56
CA LYS A 233 26.09 2.43 2.71
C LYS A 233 25.86 1.77 1.36
N GLN A 234 26.04 2.53 0.28
CA GLN A 234 25.93 2.04 -1.11
C GLN A 234 24.57 1.38 -1.43
N GLY A 235 23.47 1.94 -0.91
CA GLY A 235 22.13 1.38 -1.12
C GLY A 235 21.82 0.12 -0.29
N LEU A 236 22.75 -0.34 0.54
CA LEU A 236 22.53 -1.43 1.48
C LEU A 236 22.20 -0.88 2.88
N LEU A 237 21.20 -1.47 3.53
CA LEU A 237 20.83 -1.19 4.91
C LEU A 237 21.64 -2.11 5.85
N HIS A 238 22.33 -1.51 6.81
CA HIS A 238 23.01 -2.23 7.88
C HIS A 238 22.11 -2.25 9.10
N VAL A 239 21.66 -3.43 9.51
CA VAL A 239 20.71 -3.61 10.60
C VAL A 239 21.27 -4.48 11.72
N LYS A 240 20.83 -4.21 12.95
CA LYS A 240 20.89 -5.16 14.07
C LYS A 240 19.55 -5.85 14.18
N LEU A 241 19.61 -7.16 14.41
CA LEU A 241 18.44 -7.99 14.68
C LEU A 241 18.44 -8.38 16.15
N PHE A 242 17.31 -8.23 16.82
CA PHE A 242 17.10 -8.70 18.18
C PHE A 242 15.96 -9.71 18.21
N PHE A 243 16.13 -10.78 18.99
CA PHE A 243 15.05 -11.73 19.23
C PHE A 243 13.99 -11.09 20.11
N TYR A 244 12.76 -10.99 19.61
CA TYR A 244 11.63 -10.61 20.45
C TYR A 244 11.27 -11.79 21.35
N ARG A 245 11.56 -11.67 22.65
CA ARG A 245 11.04 -12.58 23.67
C ARG A 245 9.95 -11.86 24.42
N GLU A 246 8.73 -12.35 24.28
CA GLU A 246 7.62 -11.93 25.13
C GLU A 246 8.00 -12.27 26.58
N GLN A 247 8.18 -11.23 27.42
CA GLN A 247 8.31 -11.45 28.86
C GLN A 247 6.99 -12.05 29.32
N ARG A 248 6.91 -13.38 29.38
CA ARG A 248 5.84 -14.02 30.14
C ARG A 248 6.03 -13.52 31.57
N ASP A 249 5.01 -12.84 32.06
CA ASP A 249 4.99 -12.25 33.39
C ASP A 249 5.62 -13.23 34.38
N LEU A 250 6.75 -12.80 34.94
CA LEU A 250 7.18 -13.30 36.23
C LEU A 250 6.06 -12.91 37.20
N GLN A 251 5.06 -13.78 37.34
CA GLN A 251 4.26 -13.81 38.54
C GLN A 251 5.25 -14.03 39.69
N CYS A 252 5.60 -12.94 40.35
CA CYS A 252 6.22 -12.99 41.66
C CYS A 252 5.19 -13.63 42.60
N ASP A 253 5.37 -14.92 42.86
CA ASP A 253 4.82 -15.57 44.06
C ASP A 253 5.49 -15.01 45.32
#